data_AF-A0A849ARN8-F1
#
_entry.id   AF-A0A849ARN8-F1
#
_cell.length_a   1.000
_cell.length_b   1.000
_cell.length_c   1.000
_cell.angle_alpha   90.00
_cell.angle_beta   90.00
_cell.angle_gamma   90.00
#
_symmetry.space_group_name_H-M   'P 1'
#
loop_
_entity.id
_entity.type
_entity.pdbx_description
1 polymer ?
#
loop_
_entity_poly.entity_id
_entity_poly.type
_entity_poly.pdbx_seq_one_letter_code
_entity_poly.pdbx_strand_id
1 'polypeptide(L)'
;MSRDFEMPATLEKHAGAALRFDRNTSRRVRLPVRFNGRLLRLSTEPTVAQLESGNVDVTPVTYFDGEASNEVWGLVNDSDLTPPAHADSDAAEVSPVQEYVLDSSFNIRALENAGAANIVGISIMAVTADDHFIFVQQTAGNSVAPSALAASGSGSLEHIDADPDFRPWQLLVPSLLRRGARARKLRIPLTELLLSGMLREMREESLVEESEIIDASAVVTGYFRWIDRAAKPEFAGLVRLSCTAAELQARRHTGGERAFTAGTVSVPVHDIVDSLALELRATGQPPTHAQVMDAANQALLGKRRIHNLKLGPGHAGSPGQPRVLCSPSTEQTLFAAVRFLLSEPQWMQPQPAVADGDQDC
;
A
#
# COMPACT_ATOMS: atom_id res chain seq x y z
N MET A 1 11.20 25.67 -2.37
CA MET A 1 12.04 24.99 -1.36
C MET A 1 11.10 24.18 -0.49
N SER A 2 11.23 22.84 -0.46
CA SER A 2 10.44 21.99 0.44
C SER A 2 10.91 22.21 1.89
N ARG A 3 9.98 22.39 2.83
CA ARG A 3 10.23 22.48 4.27
C ARG A 3 10.15 21.08 4.88
N ASP A 4 11.01 20.82 5.86
CA ASP A 4 10.89 19.63 6.70
C ASP A 4 9.50 19.57 7.34
N PHE A 5 9.02 18.37 7.64
CA PHE A 5 7.74 18.21 8.32
C PHE A 5 7.86 18.65 9.77
N GLU A 6 7.03 19.63 10.15
CA GLU A 6 6.79 19.99 11.54
C GLU A 6 5.34 19.67 11.85
N MET A 7 5.12 18.77 12.80
CA MET A 7 3.78 18.40 13.22
C MET A 7 3.06 19.60 13.85
N PRO A 8 1.83 19.95 13.40
CA PRO A 8 1.05 21.00 14.02
C PRO A 8 0.85 20.77 15.52
N ALA A 9 0.98 21.82 16.33
CA ALA A 9 0.87 21.75 17.79
C ALA A 9 -0.49 21.23 18.28
N THR A 10 -1.53 21.37 17.47
CA THR A 10 -2.86 20.78 17.70
C THR A 10 -2.83 19.26 17.57
N LEU A 11 -2.24 18.72 16.51
CA LEU A 11 -2.07 17.27 16.30
C LEU A 11 -1.14 16.64 17.34
N GLU A 12 -0.10 17.36 17.76
CA GLU A 12 0.82 16.90 18.81
C GLU A 12 0.08 16.57 20.13
N LYS A 13 -0.97 17.34 20.48
CA LYS A 13 -1.81 17.07 21.66
C LYS A 13 -2.54 15.72 21.57
N HIS A 14 -2.87 15.28 20.36
CA HIS A 14 -3.56 14.01 20.11
C HIS A 14 -2.60 12.83 19.92
N ALA A 15 -1.30 13.07 19.71
CA ALA A 15 -0.30 12.02 19.50
C ALA A 15 -0.29 10.97 20.63
N GLY A 16 -0.44 11.42 21.88
CA GLY A 16 -0.53 10.51 23.03
C GLY A 16 -1.77 9.61 22.99
N ALA A 17 -2.90 10.10 22.48
CA ALA A 17 -4.13 9.34 22.32
C ALA A 17 -4.04 8.37 21.14
N ALA A 18 -3.54 8.84 19.99
CA ALA A 18 -3.24 8.00 18.82
C ALA A 18 -2.32 6.82 19.18
N LEU A 19 -1.38 7.06 20.09
CA LEU A 19 -0.48 6.04 20.60
C LEU A 19 -1.07 5.16 21.71
N ARG A 20 -2.24 5.43 22.29
CA ARG A 20 -2.74 4.67 23.45
C ARG A 20 -4.03 3.90 23.19
N PHE A 21 -4.81 4.33 22.21
CA PHE A 21 -6.13 3.79 21.95
C PHE A 21 -6.18 3.10 20.58
N ASP A 22 -6.95 2.02 20.52
CA ASP A 22 -7.31 1.40 19.25
C ASP A 22 -8.36 2.28 18.56
N ARG A 23 -8.22 2.46 17.24
CA ARG A 23 -9.02 3.37 16.40
C ARG A 23 -10.52 3.06 16.47
N ASN A 24 -10.87 1.82 16.81
CA ASN A 24 -12.23 1.31 16.81
C ASN A 24 -12.79 1.01 18.21
N THR A 25 -12.00 1.17 19.28
CA THR A 25 -12.51 0.89 20.63
C THR A 25 -11.99 1.88 21.66
N SER A 26 -12.91 2.43 22.47
CA SER A 26 -12.59 3.18 23.69
C SER A 26 -11.92 2.32 24.79
N ARG A 27 -11.59 1.06 24.49
CA ARG A 27 -10.99 0.10 25.43
C ARG A 27 -9.48 0.06 25.24
N ARG A 28 -8.76 0.00 26.37
CA ARG A 28 -7.31 -0.26 26.40
C ARG A 28 -7.05 -1.71 25.97
N VAL A 29 -6.96 -1.95 24.67
CA VAL A 29 -6.46 -3.22 24.13
C VAL A 29 -4.93 -3.19 24.17
N ARG A 30 -4.29 -4.35 24.29
CA ARG A 30 -2.83 -4.48 24.16
C ARG A 30 -2.44 -4.00 22.76
N LEU A 31 -1.77 -2.87 22.70
CA LEU A 31 -1.34 -2.27 21.44
C LEU A 31 -0.34 -3.18 20.73
N PRO A 32 -0.36 -3.20 19.39
CA PRO A 32 0.66 -3.90 18.60
C PRO A 32 2.06 -3.38 18.96
N VAL A 33 3.08 -4.20 18.74
CA VAL A 33 4.48 -3.77 18.89
C VAL A 33 4.72 -2.61 17.94
N ARG A 34 5.09 -1.45 18.48
CA ARG A 34 5.39 -0.25 17.68
C ARG A 34 6.88 -0.01 17.67
N PHE A 35 7.42 0.19 16.48
CA PHE A 35 8.77 0.66 16.25
C PHE A 35 8.69 2.04 15.56
N ASN A 36 9.54 2.98 15.96
CA ASN A 36 9.58 4.28 15.32
C ASN A 36 10.54 4.25 14.12
N GLY A 37 10.17 3.48 13.09
CA GLY A 37 10.95 3.33 11.86
C GLY A 37 11.09 4.64 11.08
N ARG A 38 12.10 4.72 10.21
CA ARG A 38 12.40 5.91 9.40
C ARG A 38 11.75 5.79 8.03
N LEU A 39 10.83 6.69 7.76
CA LEU A 39 9.97 6.70 6.58
C LEU A 39 10.30 7.89 5.68
N LEU A 40 9.77 7.86 4.46
CA LEU A 40 9.84 8.97 3.51
C LEU A 40 8.45 9.59 3.32
N ARG A 41 8.42 10.92 3.21
CA ARG A 41 7.24 11.67 2.77
C ARG A 41 7.45 12.32 1.42
N LEU A 42 6.34 12.50 0.70
CA LEU A 42 6.28 13.41 -0.44
C LEU A 42 5.94 14.82 0.05
N SER A 43 6.77 15.78 -0.36
CA SER A 43 6.56 17.19 0.00
C SER A 43 5.61 17.92 -0.93
N THR A 44 5.44 17.44 -2.16
CA THR A 44 4.63 18.08 -3.21
C THR A 44 3.82 17.03 -3.94
N GLU A 45 2.64 17.40 -4.42
CA GLU A 45 1.84 16.54 -5.27
C GLU A 45 2.65 16.09 -6.51
N PRO A 46 2.73 14.79 -6.81
CA PRO A 46 3.44 14.33 -7.99
C PRO A 46 2.72 14.78 -9.26
N THR A 47 3.46 15.33 -10.21
CA THR A 47 2.95 15.61 -11.56
C THR A 47 3.08 14.37 -12.46
N VAL A 48 2.31 14.30 -13.55
CA VAL A 48 2.42 13.22 -14.54
C VAL A 48 3.85 13.11 -15.09
N ALA A 49 4.50 14.23 -15.42
CA ALA A 49 5.88 14.24 -15.88
C ALA A 49 6.87 13.65 -14.84
N GLN A 50 6.61 13.85 -13.55
CA GLN A 50 7.42 13.25 -12.48
C GLN A 50 7.19 11.74 -12.37
N LEU A 51 5.98 11.26 -12.63
CA LEU A 51 5.67 9.83 -12.65
C LEU A 51 6.26 9.13 -13.87
N GLU A 52 6.39 9.81 -15.00
CA GLU A 52 6.93 9.22 -16.23
C GLU A 52 8.46 9.15 -16.24
N SER A 53 9.14 10.21 -15.80
CA SER A 53 10.62 10.27 -15.86
C SER A 53 11.27 11.30 -14.93
N GLY A 54 10.48 12.02 -14.13
CA GLY A 54 11.01 13.09 -13.32
C GLY A 54 11.52 12.65 -11.95
N ASN A 55 12.13 13.61 -11.27
CA ASN A 55 12.57 13.44 -9.89
C ASN A 55 11.54 14.03 -8.95
N VAL A 56 11.50 13.50 -7.73
CA VAL A 56 10.76 14.09 -6.62
C VAL A 56 11.67 14.52 -5.49
N ASP A 57 11.16 15.45 -4.70
CA ASP A 57 11.71 15.81 -3.42
C ASP A 57 11.04 14.94 -2.35
N VAL A 58 11.81 14.04 -1.75
CA VAL A 58 11.40 13.30 -0.54
C VAL A 58 12.13 13.83 0.67
N THR A 59 11.43 13.83 1.81
CA THR A 59 12.04 14.20 3.09
C THR A 59 11.80 13.10 4.14
N PRO A 60 12.71 12.98 5.11
CA PRO A 60 12.55 12.07 6.25
C PRO A 60 11.30 12.40 7.07
N VAL A 61 10.62 11.34 7.50
CA VAL A 61 9.66 11.35 8.61
C VAL A 61 9.81 10.04 9.39
N THR A 62 9.03 9.89 10.45
CA THR A 62 9.01 8.70 11.27
C THR A 62 7.61 8.08 11.32
N TYR A 63 7.52 6.82 11.72
CA TYR A 63 6.21 6.19 11.99
C TYR A 63 5.39 6.98 13.01
N PHE A 64 6.03 7.60 14.01
CA PHE A 64 5.37 8.46 14.97
C PHE A 64 4.69 9.66 14.31
N ASP A 65 5.37 10.32 13.37
CA ASP A 65 4.80 11.44 12.62
C ASP A 65 3.54 11.00 11.85
N GLY A 66 3.57 9.79 11.27
CA GLY A 66 2.43 9.17 10.62
C GLY A 66 1.27 8.89 11.56
N GLU A 67 1.53 8.14 12.63
CA GLU A 67 0.49 7.77 13.62
C GLU A 67 -0.15 9.00 14.27
N ALA A 68 0.60 10.08 14.44
CA ALA A 68 0.11 11.31 15.06
C ALA A 68 -0.53 12.30 14.08
N SER A 69 -0.41 12.10 12.75
CA SER A 69 -0.98 13.01 11.75
C SER A 69 -1.79 12.33 10.67
N ASN A 70 -1.28 11.32 9.97
CA ASN A 70 -2.04 10.60 8.95
C ASN A 70 -3.12 9.70 9.56
N GLU A 71 -2.82 9.05 10.68
CA GLU A 71 -3.69 8.00 11.23
C GLU A 71 -4.79 8.50 12.18
N VAL A 72 -4.84 9.80 12.45
CA VAL A 72 -5.77 10.39 13.43
C VAL A 72 -7.10 10.83 12.82
N TRP A 73 -7.37 10.48 11.56
CA TRP A 73 -8.63 10.81 10.88
C TRP A 73 -9.86 10.33 11.66
N GLY A 74 -9.82 9.11 12.18
CA GLY A 74 -10.90 8.54 12.99
C GLY A 74 -10.93 9.02 14.46
N LEU A 75 -9.96 9.83 14.89
CA LEU A 75 -10.03 10.44 16.22
C LEU A 75 -11.05 11.57 16.19
N VAL A 76 -11.91 11.56 17.19
CA VAL A 76 -12.82 12.65 17.51
C VAL A 76 -12.06 13.68 18.33
N ASN A 77 -12.33 14.97 18.10
CA ASN A 77 -11.92 16.06 18.98
C ASN A 77 -12.63 15.93 20.35
N ASP A 78 -12.23 14.97 21.16
CA ASP A 78 -12.66 14.90 22.55
C ASP A 78 -11.83 15.96 23.29
N SER A 79 -12.46 17.08 23.63
CA SER A 79 -11.78 18.20 24.28
C SER A 79 -11.24 17.86 25.66
N ASP A 80 -11.52 16.67 26.19
CA ASP A 80 -10.86 16.11 27.36
C ASP A 80 -10.81 14.58 27.24
N LEU A 81 -9.68 13.95 27.57
CA LEU A 81 -9.53 12.48 27.67
C LEU A 81 -10.35 11.86 28.84
N THR A 82 -11.53 12.40 29.12
CA THR A 82 -12.54 11.90 30.05
C THR A 82 -13.90 12.06 29.37
N PRO A 83 -14.64 10.97 29.10
CA PRO A 83 -15.94 11.10 28.43
C PRO A 83 -16.87 11.93 29.32
N PRO A 84 -17.40 13.07 28.86
CA PRO A 84 -18.44 13.77 29.59
C PRO A 84 -19.67 12.85 29.62
N ALA A 85 -20.28 12.70 30.79
CA ALA A 85 -21.49 11.88 30.95
C ALA A 85 -22.70 12.39 30.12
N HIS A 86 -22.57 13.55 29.45
CA HIS A 86 -23.62 14.22 28.69
C HIS A 86 -23.04 15.03 27.52
N ALA A 87 -22.50 14.37 26.49
CA ALA A 87 -22.20 15.04 25.22
C ALA A 87 -23.46 15.04 24.34
N ASP A 88 -23.89 16.23 23.90
CA ASP A 88 -24.98 16.42 22.94
C ASP A 88 -24.69 15.68 21.63
N SER A 89 -25.65 14.90 21.14
CA SER A 89 -25.53 14.04 19.96
C SER A 89 -25.42 14.78 18.62
N ASP A 90 -25.53 16.11 18.61
CA ASP A 90 -25.76 16.91 17.41
C ASP A 90 -24.56 17.80 17.01
N ALA A 91 -23.49 17.85 17.82
CA ALA A 91 -22.23 18.44 17.38
C ALA A 91 -21.49 17.41 16.54
N ALA A 92 -21.53 17.54 15.21
CA ALA A 92 -20.74 16.68 14.33
C ALA A 92 -19.25 16.78 14.73
N GLU A 93 -18.75 15.72 15.34
CA GLU A 93 -17.40 15.64 15.88
C GLU A 93 -16.39 15.67 14.71
N VAL A 94 -15.78 16.84 14.50
CA VAL A 94 -14.80 17.06 13.43
C VAL A 94 -13.47 16.45 13.85
N SER A 95 -12.85 15.65 12.97
CA SER A 95 -11.53 15.08 13.19
C SER A 95 -10.45 16.17 13.35
N PRO A 96 -9.51 16.05 14.31
CA PRO A 96 -8.47 17.06 14.52
C PRO A 96 -7.56 17.27 13.30
N VAL A 97 -7.43 16.28 12.41
CA VAL A 97 -6.60 16.42 11.20
C VAL A 97 -7.33 17.07 10.03
N GLN A 98 -8.66 17.14 10.06
CA GLN A 98 -9.46 17.53 8.90
C GLN A 98 -9.08 18.93 8.38
N GLU A 99 -8.85 19.91 9.27
CA GLU A 99 -8.44 21.26 8.88
C GLU A 99 -7.07 21.33 8.19
N TYR A 100 -6.20 20.35 8.45
CA TYR A 100 -4.85 20.28 7.90
C TYR A 100 -4.80 19.62 6.53
N VAL A 101 -5.84 18.88 6.12
CA VAL A 101 -5.83 18.15 4.84
C VAL A 101 -7.02 18.51 3.94
N LEU A 102 -8.06 19.15 4.47
CA LEU A 102 -9.15 19.72 3.69
C LEU A 102 -9.12 21.25 3.75
N ASP A 103 -9.52 21.90 2.65
CA ASP A 103 -9.78 23.33 2.62
C ASP A 103 -11.17 23.69 3.20
N SER A 104 -11.51 24.97 3.24
CA SER A 104 -12.81 25.46 3.73
C SER A 104 -14.01 25.03 2.88
N SER A 105 -13.75 24.49 1.69
CA SER A 105 -14.74 23.95 0.76
C SER A 105 -14.76 22.42 0.77
N PHE A 106 -14.08 21.78 1.74
CA PHE A 106 -13.93 20.33 1.87
C PHE A 106 -13.19 19.65 0.71
N ASN A 107 -12.43 20.40 -0.09
CA ASN A 107 -11.53 19.79 -1.08
C ASN A 107 -10.23 19.33 -0.40
N ILE A 108 -9.63 18.27 -0.93
CA ILE A 108 -8.33 17.78 -0.48
C ILE A 108 -7.26 18.81 -0.84
N ARG A 109 -6.44 19.20 0.13
CA ARG A 109 -5.28 20.05 -0.08
C ARG A 109 -4.19 19.24 -0.80
N ALA A 110 -3.50 19.89 -1.75
CA ALA A 110 -2.26 19.36 -2.31
C ALA A 110 -1.24 19.07 -1.20
N LEU A 111 -0.34 18.08 -1.41
CA LEU A 111 0.61 17.64 -0.37
C LEU A 111 1.42 18.77 0.27
N GLU A 112 1.86 19.74 -0.53
CA GLU A 112 2.65 20.89 -0.07
C GLU A 112 1.88 21.84 0.86
N ASN A 113 0.55 21.78 0.83
CA ASN A 113 -0.35 22.58 1.66
C ASN A 113 -1.01 21.76 2.76
N ALA A 114 -0.75 20.45 2.80
CA ALA A 114 -1.27 19.55 3.81
C ALA A 114 -0.38 19.55 5.07
N GLY A 115 -0.98 19.71 6.24
CA GLY A 115 -0.31 19.68 7.55
C GLY A 115 -0.09 18.27 8.11
N ALA A 116 -0.08 17.24 7.26
CA ALA A 116 0.15 15.85 7.64
C ALA A 116 1.53 15.36 7.19
N ALA A 117 2.01 14.29 7.83
CA ALA A 117 3.33 13.73 7.55
C ALA A 117 3.47 13.29 6.08
N ASN A 118 2.37 12.96 5.40
CA ASN A 118 2.34 12.58 3.98
C ASN A 118 3.30 11.43 3.66
N ILE A 119 3.37 10.45 4.58
CA ILE A 119 4.14 9.23 4.37
C ILE A 119 3.72 8.59 3.06
N VAL A 120 4.68 8.17 2.25
CA VAL A 120 4.40 7.52 0.98
C VAL A 120 3.99 6.07 1.23
N GLY A 121 2.75 5.73 0.93
CA GLY A 121 2.31 4.35 0.81
C GLY A 121 2.77 3.74 -0.51
N ILE A 122 3.08 2.45 -0.50
CA ILE A 122 3.46 1.68 -1.68
C ILE A 122 2.84 0.30 -1.62
N SER A 123 2.25 -0.13 -2.72
CA SER A 123 1.65 -1.45 -2.87
C SER A 123 1.90 -2.01 -4.25
N ILE A 124 2.10 -3.33 -4.35
CA ILE A 124 2.40 -4.00 -5.61
C ILE A 124 1.66 -5.32 -5.75
N MET A 125 1.12 -5.56 -6.95
CA MET A 125 0.63 -6.87 -7.36
C MET A 125 1.71 -7.61 -8.15
N ALA A 126 1.91 -8.89 -7.83
CA ALA A 126 2.78 -9.78 -8.58
C ALA A 126 1.95 -10.71 -9.47
N VAL A 127 2.45 -10.96 -10.67
CA VAL A 127 1.94 -11.94 -11.62
C VAL A 127 2.98 -13.04 -11.79
N THR A 128 2.63 -14.27 -11.44
CA THR A 128 3.53 -15.43 -11.54
C THR A 128 3.72 -15.92 -12.99
N ALA A 129 4.69 -16.81 -13.19
CA ALA A 129 4.97 -17.39 -14.51
C ALA A 129 3.81 -18.23 -15.08
N ASP A 130 2.90 -18.69 -14.21
CA ASP A 130 1.65 -19.36 -14.56
C ASP A 130 0.43 -18.42 -14.51
N ASP A 131 0.65 -17.12 -14.70
CA ASP A 131 -0.36 -16.06 -14.84
C ASP A 131 -1.37 -16.01 -13.68
N HIS A 132 -0.88 -15.98 -12.44
CA HIS A 132 -1.71 -15.72 -11.27
C HIS A 132 -1.32 -14.43 -10.56
N PHE A 133 -2.32 -13.68 -10.12
CA PHE A 133 -2.14 -12.66 -9.08
C PHE A 133 -1.85 -13.34 -7.74
N ILE A 134 -0.93 -12.74 -6.97
CA ILE A 134 -0.61 -13.14 -5.60
C ILE A 134 -1.18 -12.13 -4.60
N PHE A 135 -1.87 -12.63 -3.58
CA PHE A 135 -2.35 -11.87 -2.44
C PHE A 135 -1.71 -12.39 -1.16
N VAL A 136 -1.40 -11.49 -0.24
CA VAL A 136 -0.91 -11.84 1.10
C VAL A 136 -2.11 -11.94 2.04
N GLN A 137 -2.20 -13.05 2.77
CA GLN A 137 -3.22 -13.22 3.81
C GLN A 137 -2.72 -12.63 5.12
N GLN A 138 -3.32 -11.53 5.54
CA GLN A 138 -2.97 -10.88 6.80
C GLN A 138 -3.48 -11.70 8.00
N THR A 139 -2.75 -11.68 9.10
CA THR A 139 -3.23 -12.27 10.36
C THR A 139 -4.22 -11.32 11.04
N ALA A 140 -4.83 -11.78 12.13
CA ALA A 140 -5.61 -10.92 13.02
C ALA A 140 -4.75 -9.91 13.82
N GLY A 141 -3.42 -10.03 13.77
CA GLY A 141 -2.47 -9.16 14.47
C GLY A 141 -2.18 -7.84 13.76
N ASN A 142 -2.61 -7.69 12.50
CA ASN A 142 -2.37 -6.47 11.73
C ASN A 142 -3.22 -5.30 12.25
N SER A 143 -2.59 -4.13 12.35
CA SER A 143 -3.27 -2.90 12.78
C SER A 143 -4.23 -2.35 11.72
N VAL A 144 -3.98 -2.65 10.45
CA VAL A 144 -4.78 -2.22 9.31
C VAL A 144 -5.37 -3.47 8.64
N ALA A 145 -6.71 -3.48 8.49
CA ALA A 145 -7.47 -4.55 7.85
C ALA A 145 -7.15 -5.98 8.35
N PRO A 146 -7.25 -6.27 9.66
CA PRO A 146 -6.91 -7.60 10.21
C PRO A 146 -7.71 -8.72 9.52
N SER A 147 -7.01 -9.80 9.18
CA SER A 147 -7.56 -10.96 8.46
C SER A 147 -8.09 -10.69 7.04
N ALA A 148 -7.74 -9.56 6.44
CA ALA A 148 -8.01 -9.26 5.04
C ALA A 148 -6.90 -9.78 4.11
N LEU A 149 -7.14 -9.69 2.81
CA LEU A 149 -6.12 -9.85 1.79
C LEU A 149 -5.40 -8.51 1.53
N ALA A 150 -4.07 -8.56 1.61
CA ALA A 150 -3.15 -7.53 1.17
C ALA A 150 -2.69 -7.77 -0.28
N ALA A 151 -2.11 -6.75 -0.91
CA ALA A 151 -1.37 -6.89 -2.16
C ALA A 151 -0.18 -7.86 -2.00
N SER A 152 0.56 -8.15 -3.06
CA SER A 152 1.74 -9.04 -2.96
C SER A 152 2.86 -8.44 -2.08
N GLY A 153 2.91 -7.11 -2.01
CA GLY A 153 3.66 -6.37 -1.01
C GLY A 153 2.97 -5.04 -0.76
N SER A 154 2.85 -4.60 0.49
CA SER A 154 2.19 -3.35 0.85
C SER A 154 2.79 -2.75 2.12
N GLY A 155 3.35 -1.55 2.02
CA GLY A 155 3.91 -0.87 3.17
C GLY A 155 4.08 0.63 2.98
N SER A 156 5.11 1.16 3.61
CA SER A 156 5.48 2.58 3.48
C SER A 156 6.92 2.67 2.98
N LEU A 157 7.22 3.69 2.17
CA LEU A 157 8.59 3.93 1.77
C LEU A 157 9.45 4.22 3.00
N GLU A 158 10.53 3.45 3.11
CA GLU A 158 11.53 3.61 4.13
C GLU A 158 12.72 4.42 3.62
N HIS A 159 13.47 4.98 4.56
CA HIS A 159 14.74 5.65 4.23
C HIS A 159 15.71 4.77 3.45
N ILE A 160 15.67 3.47 3.68
CA ILE A 160 16.57 2.52 3.06
C ILE A 160 16.24 2.31 1.57
N ASP A 161 15.01 2.58 1.14
CA ASP A 161 14.57 2.46 -0.24
C ASP A 161 15.21 3.53 -1.15
N ALA A 162 15.68 4.63 -0.55
CA ALA A 162 16.37 5.73 -1.23
C ALA A 162 17.90 5.60 -1.22
N ASP A 163 18.44 4.54 -0.61
CA ASP A 163 19.88 4.27 -0.63
C ASP A 163 20.22 3.55 -1.96
N PRO A 164 20.99 4.16 -2.88
CA PRO A 164 21.31 3.57 -4.17
C PRO A 164 22.18 2.31 -4.06
N ASP A 165 22.87 2.15 -2.92
CA ASP A 165 23.65 0.97 -2.60
C ASP A 165 22.84 -0.06 -1.78
N PHE A 166 21.56 0.23 -1.50
CA PHE A 166 20.69 -0.70 -0.80
C PHE A 166 20.48 -1.93 -1.67
N ARG A 167 21.06 -3.02 -1.19
CA ARG A 167 20.72 -4.36 -1.61
C ARG A 167 19.88 -4.99 -0.51
N PRO A 168 18.70 -5.57 -0.78
CA PRO A 168 17.80 -5.99 0.29
C PRO A 168 18.36 -7.07 1.23
N TRP A 169 19.41 -7.80 0.82
CA TRP A 169 20.15 -8.74 1.69
C TRP A 169 21.00 -8.07 2.80
N GLN A 170 21.21 -6.75 2.76
CA GLN A 170 21.96 -6.03 3.79
C GLN A 170 21.22 -5.90 5.13
N LEU A 171 19.96 -6.36 5.22
CA LEU A 171 19.19 -6.48 6.48
C LEU A 171 19.82 -7.46 7.50
N LEU A 172 20.78 -8.30 7.09
CA LEU A 172 21.51 -9.22 7.98
C LEU A 172 22.73 -8.58 8.68
N VAL A 173 23.08 -7.33 8.38
CA VAL A 173 24.23 -6.64 8.99
C VAL A 173 23.76 -5.74 10.14
N PRO A 174 24.30 -5.85 11.36
CA PRO A 174 23.90 -5.03 12.50
C PRO A 174 23.97 -3.53 12.18
N SER A 175 22.87 -2.83 12.44
CA SER A 175 22.62 -1.40 12.24
C SER A 175 23.62 -0.43 12.92
N LEU A 176 24.58 -0.95 13.69
CA LEU A 176 25.59 -0.19 14.43
C LEU A 176 26.67 0.45 13.54
N LEU A 177 26.84 0.02 12.29
CA LEU A 177 27.83 0.60 11.36
C LEU A 177 27.26 1.71 10.45
N ARG A 178 25.94 1.91 10.38
CA ARG A 178 25.31 2.99 9.59
C ARG A 178 25.11 4.26 10.43
N ARG A 179 26.17 4.75 11.08
CA ARG A 179 26.17 6.09 11.70
C ARG A 179 26.75 7.11 10.72
N GLY A 180 25.91 8.03 10.23
CA GLY A 180 26.43 9.32 9.76
C GLY A 180 25.80 9.96 8.54
N ALA A 181 24.94 9.27 7.78
CA ALA A 181 24.21 9.92 6.69
C ALA A 181 23.08 10.78 7.29
N ARG A 182 23.40 12.03 7.65
CA ARG A 182 22.37 13.08 7.77
C ARG A 182 21.59 13.06 6.47
N ALA A 183 20.28 12.88 6.58
CA ALA A 183 19.38 12.83 5.46
C ALA A 183 19.51 14.11 4.64
N ARG A 184 20.32 14.06 3.60
CA ARG A 184 20.30 15.08 2.56
C ARG A 184 19.03 14.86 1.79
N LYS A 185 18.44 15.94 1.30
CA LYS A 185 17.40 15.90 0.28
C LYS A 185 17.92 15.04 -0.89
N LEU A 186 17.34 13.85 -1.08
CA LEU A 186 17.73 12.93 -2.14
C LEU A 186 16.88 13.25 -3.37
N ARG A 187 17.55 13.37 -4.52
CA ARG A 187 16.90 13.54 -5.82
C ARG A 187 17.12 12.26 -6.60
N ILE A 188 16.10 11.41 -6.62
CA ILE A 188 16.09 10.09 -7.25
C ILE A 188 14.90 10.08 -8.23
N PRO A 189 14.99 9.38 -9.38
CA PRO A 189 13.83 9.13 -10.21
C PRO A 189 12.69 8.55 -9.37
N LEU A 190 11.50 9.16 -9.44
CA LEU A 190 10.39 8.79 -8.56
C LEU A 190 10.04 7.31 -8.69
N THR A 191 9.99 6.82 -9.92
CA THR A 191 9.65 5.42 -10.22
C THR A 191 10.65 4.43 -9.64
N GLU A 192 11.95 4.72 -9.73
CA GLU A 192 12.99 3.87 -9.15
C GLU A 192 12.86 3.77 -7.62
N LEU A 193 12.63 4.90 -6.95
CA LEU A 193 12.40 4.92 -5.51
C LEU A 193 11.13 4.13 -5.12
N LEU A 194 10.04 4.33 -5.85
CA LEU A 194 8.78 3.62 -5.59
C LEU A 194 8.94 2.11 -5.79
N LEU A 195 9.54 1.70 -6.89
CA LEU A 195 9.76 0.28 -7.20
C LEU A 195 10.73 -0.37 -6.23
N SER A 196 11.77 0.33 -5.78
CA SER A 196 12.70 -0.15 -4.74
C SER A 196 11.95 -0.56 -3.48
N GLY A 197 11.09 0.32 -2.95
CA GLY A 197 10.30 0.00 -1.77
C GLY A 197 9.23 -1.06 -2.03
N MET A 198 8.50 -0.99 -3.17
CA MET A 198 7.49 -1.99 -3.52
C MET A 198 8.07 -3.41 -3.60
N LEU A 199 9.24 -3.56 -4.22
CA LEU A 199 9.93 -4.84 -4.35
C LEU A 199 10.49 -5.31 -3.01
N ARG A 200 10.96 -4.40 -2.13
CA ARG A 200 11.34 -4.76 -0.75
C ARG A 200 10.15 -5.36 0.00
N GLU A 201 9.02 -4.64 0.06
CA GLU A 201 7.81 -5.10 0.77
C GLU A 201 7.33 -6.46 0.22
N MET A 202 7.31 -6.63 -1.11
CA MET A 202 6.91 -7.90 -1.73
C MET A 202 7.81 -9.07 -1.33
N ARG A 203 9.13 -8.85 -1.22
CA ARG A 203 10.06 -9.90 -0.80
C ARG A 203 9.85 -10.28 0.67
N GLU A 204 9.57 -9.30 1.51
CA GLU A 204 9.32 -9.49 2.95
C GLU A 204 7.98 -10.23 3.18
N GLU A 205 6.92 -9.81 2.50
CA GLU A 205 5.54 -10.27 2.73
C GLU A 205 5.09 -11.45 1.86
N SER A 206 5.65 -11.63 0.66
CA SER A 206 5.33 -12.77 -0.23
C SER A 206 6.46 -13.79 -0.35
N LEU A 207 7.60 -13.56 0.31
CA LEU A 207 8.80 -14.43 0.25
C LEU A 207 9.31 -14.64 -1.17
N VAL A 208 9.13 -13.65 -2.05
CA VAL A 208 9.69 -13.66 -3.41
C VAL A 208 11.21 -13.49 -3.31
N GLU A 209 11.96 -14.28 -4.07
CA GLU A 209 13.42 -14.13 -4.16
C GLU A 209 13.79 -13.09 -5.22
N GLU A 210 14.94 -12.43 -5.04
CA GLU A 210 15.39 -11.39 -5.98
C GLU A 210 15.57 -11.92 -7.40
N SER A 211 16.10 -13.14 -7.54
CA SER A 211 16.30 -13.82 -8.83
C SER A 211 15.00 -14.26 -9.51
N GLU A 212 13.86 -14.14 -8.84
CA GLU A 212 12.55 -14.49 -9.39
C GLU A 212 11.83 -13.30 -9.98
N ILE A 213 12.31 -12.08 -9.74
CA ILE A 213 11.74 -10.88 -10.33
C ILE A 213 12.22 -10.81 -11.78
N ILE A 214 11.29 -10.78 -12.73
CA ILE A 214 11.65 -10.63 -14.14
C ILE A 214 12.16 -9.21 -14.37
N ASP A 215 13.38 -9.09 -14.87
CA ASP A 215 14.02 -7.81 -15.17
C ASP A 215 13.13 -6.90 -16.03
N ALA A 216 13.11 -5.62 -15.69
CA ALA A 216 12.31 -4.58 -16.36
C ALA A 216 10.79 -4.84 -16.44
N SER A 217 10.25 -5.82 -15.70
CA SER A 217 8.80 -6.07 -15.66
C SER A 217 8.05 -5.20 -14.65
N ALA A 218 8.74 -4.71 -13.62
CA ALA A 218 8.13 -3.91 -12.56
C ALA A 218 7.74 -2.51 -13.07
N VAL A 219 6.48 -2.13 -12.87
CA VAL A 219 5.91 -0.86 -13.35
C VAL A 219 5.02 -0.22 -12.30
N VAL A 220 5.01 1.11 -12.23
CA VAL A 220 4.04 1.87 -11.42
C VAL A 220 2.76 2.04 -12.24
N THR A 221 1.62 1.62 -11.70
CA THR A 221 0.33 1.57 -12.41
C THR A 221 -0.70 2.58 -11.91
N GLY A 222 -0.48 3.16 -10.72
CA GLY A 222 -1.46 4.09 -10.17
C GLY A 222 -0.95 4.95 -9.02
N TYR A 223 -1.71 6.01 -8.75
CA TYR A 223 -1.55 6.92 -7.63
C TYR A 223 -2.93 7.26 -7.04
N PHE A 224 -3.06 7.26 -5.72
CA PHE A 224 -4.30 7.64 -5.05
C PHE A 224 -4.05 8.27 -3.67
N ARG A 225 -5.12 8.86 -3.10
CA ARG A 225 -5.13 9.47 -1.76
C ARG A 225 -6.05 8.70 -0.85
N TRP A 226 -5.54 8.25 0.29
CA TRP A 226 -6.33 7.54 1.28
C TRP A 226 -7.00 8.54 2.24
N ILE A 227 -8.25 8.89 1.95
CA ILE A 227 -9.01 9.91 2.70
C ILE A 227 -9.08 9.60 4.18
N ASP A 228 -9.44 8.36 4.54
CA ASP A 228 -9.54 7.91 5.94
C ASP A 228 -8.19 7.82 6.68
N ARG A 229 -7.08 8.19 6.01
CA ARG A 229 -5.75 8.35 6.59
C ARG A 229 -5.20 9.75 6.31
N ALA A 230 -6.06 10.75 6.46
CA ALA A 230 -5.76 12.15 6.20
C ALA A 230 -5.22 12.39 4.79
N ALA A 231 -5.89 11.80 3.80
CA ALA A 231 -5.46 11.82 2.41
C ALA A 231 -3.98 11.39 2.25
N LYS A 232 -3.51 10.33 2.92
CA LYS A 232 -2.13 9.82 2.73
C LYS A 232 -1.89 9.46 1.25
N PRO A 233 -0.76 9.87 0.63
CA PRO A 233 -0.44 9.49 -0.75
C PRO A 233 -0.02 8.01 -0.84
N GLU A 234 -0.49 7.31 -1.87
CA GLU A 234 -0.14 5.91 -2.10
C GLU A 234 0.02 5.58 -3.58
N PHE A 235 0.99 4.71 -3.89
CA PHE A 235 1.29 4.26 -5.23
C PHE A 235 1.03 2.77 -5.39
N ALA A 236 0.50 2.41 -6.56
CA ALA A 236 0.26 1.04 -6.97
C ALA A 236 1.30 0.63 -8.03
N GLY A 237 1.76 -0.61 -7.95
CA GLY A 237 2.65 -1.21 -8.92
C GLY A 237 2.21 -2.60 -9.36
N LEU A 238 2.88 -3.10 -10.40
CA LEU A 238 2.71 -4.43 -10.96
C LEU A 238 4.07 -5.00 -11.36
N VAL A 239 4.31 -6.30 -11.15
CA VAL A 239 5.56 -6.97 -11.51
C VAL A 239 5.32 -8.41 -11.99
N ARG A 240 6.19 -8.94 -12.87
CA ARG A 240 6.17 -10.36 -13.25
C ARG A 240 7.23 -11.14 -12.50
N LEU A 241 6.89 -12.39 -12.18
CA LEU A 241 7.78 -13.34 -11.53
C LEU A 241 8.06 -14.54 -12.43
N SER A 242 9.24 -15.14 -12.28
CA SER A 242 9.62 -16.39 -12.96
C SER A 242 9.14 -17.64 -12.23
N CYS A 243 8.77 -17.53 -10.96
CA CYS A 243 8.21 -18.62 -10.18
C CYS A 243 6.69 -18.76 -10.37
N THR A 244 6.17 -19.94 -10.07
CA THR A 244 4.74 -20.28 -10.15
C THR A 244 4.01 -19.94 -8.85
N ALA A 245 2.68 -19.81 -8.93
CA ALA A 245 1.85 -19.59 -7.75
C ALA A 245 1.95 -20.74 -6.73
N ALA A 246 2.09 -21.97 -7.21
CA ALA A 246 2.22 -23.15 -6.35
C ALA A 246 3.52 -23.13 -5.53
N GLU A 247 4.64 -22.69 -6.13
CA GLU A 247 5.92 -22.55 -5.44
C GLU A 247 5.86 -21.51 -4.33
N LEU A 248 5.28 -20.32 -4.60
CA LEU A 248 5.12 -19.28 -3.58
C LEU A 248 4.20 -19.75 -2.44
N GLN A 249 3.09 -20.41 -2.74
CA GLN A 249 2.15 -20.94 -1.75
C GLN A 249 2.71 -22.08 -0.89
N ALA A 250 3.79 -22.73 -1.34
CA ALA A 250 4.49 -23.75 -0.56
C ALA A 250 5.43 -23.13 0.49
N ARG A 251 5.83 -21.86 0.33
CA ARG A 251 6.72 -21.16 1.27
C ARG A 251 6.03 -20.86 2.59
N ARG A 252 6.83 -20.63 3.63
CA ARG A 252 6.36 -20.35 4.98
C ARG A 252 7.18 -19.24 5.58
N HIS A 253 6.52 -18.22 6.11
CA HIS A 253 7.18 -17.16 6.85
C HIS A 253 7.84 -17.75 8.10
N THR A 254 8.98 -17.17 8.46
CA THR A 254 9.69 -17.49 9.70
C THR A 254 9.89 -16.20 10.50
N GLY A 255 10.26 -16.32 11.78
CA GLY A 255 10.55 -15.15 12.62
C GLY A 255 9.34 -14.24 12.88
N GLY A 256 9.61 -12.93 12.91
CA GLY A 256 8.63 -11.89 13.28
C GLY A 256 7.47 -11.76 12.27
N GLU A 257 7.71 -12.09 11.00
CA GLU A 257 6.72 -11.93 9.94
C GLU A 257 5.51 -12.86 10.11
N ARG A 258 5.67 -14.01 10.78
CA ARG A 258 4.55 -14.90 11.12
C ARG A 258 3.48 -14.24 11.99
N ALA A 259 3.82 -13.14 12.67
CA ALA A 259 2.85 -12.39 13.45
C ALA A 259 1.89 -11.58 12.56
N PHE A 260 2.28 -11.26 11.32
CA PHE A 260 1.55 -10.37 10.42
C PHE A 260 1.05 -11.05 9.15
N THR A 261 1.76 -12.07 8.68
CA THR A 261 1.40 -12.81 7.47
C THR A 261 1.09 -14.28 7.76
N ALA A 262 -0.11 -14.71 7.36
CA ALA A 262 -0.58 -16.10 7.50
C ALA A 262 -0.19 -16.99 6.30
N GLY A 263 0.05 -16.39 5.13
CA GLY A 263 0.44 -17.08 3.90
C GLY A 263 0.01 -16.30 2.66
N THR A 264 0.03 -16.96 1.50
CA THR A 264 -0.38 -16.37 0.21
C THR A 264 -1.58 -17.09 -0.39
N VAL A 265 -2.39 -16.34 -1.13
CA VAL A 265 -3.53 -16.81 -1.95
C VAL A 265 -3.26 -16.39 -3.39
N SER A 266 -3.64 -17.22 -4.35
CA SER A 266 -3.48 -16.90 -5.77
C SER A 266 -4.80 -16.98 -6.53
N VAL A 267 -4.91 -16.15 -7.56
CA VAL A 267 -6.05 -16.10 -8.48
C VAL A 267 -5.52 -16.01 -9.90
N PRO A 268 -5.94 -16.89 -10.82
CA PRO A 268 -5.60 -16.77 -12.23
C PRO A 268 -5.98 -15.38 -12.76
N VAL A 269 -5.06 -14.73 -13.47
CA VAL A 269 -5.29 -13.39 -14.04
C VAL A 269 -6.48 -13.39 -14.98
N HIS A 270 -6.63 -14.45 -15.80
CA HIS A 270 -7.73 -14.58 -16.76
C HIS A 270 -9.12 -14.67 -16.09
N ASP A 271 -9.22 -15.21 -14.87
CA ASP A 271 -10.49 -15.26 -14.12
C ASP A 271 -11.05 -13.84 -13.86
N ILE A 272 -10.17 -12.83 -13.81
CA ILE A 272 -10.53 -11.43 -13.60
C ILE A 272 -10.53 -10.66 -14.93
N VAL A 273 -9.43 -10.72 -15.67
CA VAL A 273 -9.18 -9.82 -16.81
C VAL A 273 -10.02 -10.17 -18.04
N ASP A 274 -10.25 -11.44 -18.35
CA ASP A 274 -10.91 -11.82 -19.62
C ASP A 274 -12.37 -11.38 -19.67
N SER A 275 -13.09 -11.51 -18.54
CA SER A 275 -14.48 -11.06 -18.43
C SER A 275 -14.61 -9.55 -18.64
N LEU A 276 -13.70 -8.77 -18.04
CA LEU A 276 -13.64 -7.32 -18.16
C LEU A 276 -13.16 -6.87 -19.54
N ALA A 277 -12.27 -7.64 -20.19
CA ALA A 277 -11.83 -7.37 -21.56
C ALA A 277 -12.96 -7.57 -22.59
N LEU A 278 -13.86 -8.53 -22.36
CA LEU A 278 -15.07 -8.68 -23.17
C LEU A 278 -16.02 -7.49 -22.98
N GLU A 279 -16.23 -7.06 -21.75
CA GLU A 279 -17.09 -5.90 -21.44
C GLU A 279 -16.53 -4.59 -22.00
N LEU A 280 -15.22 -4.36 -21.87
CA LEU A 280 -14.53 -3.22 -22.48
C LEU A 280 -14.70 -3.20 -24.00
N ARG A 281 -14.55 -4.34 -24.67
CA ARG A 281 -14.77 -4.44 -26.13
C ARG A 281 -16.22 -4.18 -26.52
N ALA A 282 -17.18 -4.62 -25.71
CA ALA A 282 -18.61 -4.44 -25.98
C ALA A 282 -19.07 -2.99 -25.76
N THR A 283 -18.55 -2.31 -24.74
CA THR A 283 -19.03 -0.98 -24.31
C THR A 283 -18.12 0.16 -24.72
N GLY A 284 -16.85 -0.11 -25.01
CA GLY A 284 -15.80 0.89 -25.21
C GLY A 284 -15.41 1.65 -23.93
N GLN A 285 -15.92 1.24 -22.76
CA GLN A 285 -15.66 1.91 -21.49
C GLN A 285 -14.71 1.08 -20.61
N PRO A 286 -13.71 1.71 -19.95
CA PRO A 286 -12.87 1.00 -19.00
C PRO A 286 -13.70 0.50 -17.82
N PRO A 287 -13.34 -0.63 -17.20
CA PRO A 287 -14.06 -1.15 -16.06
C PRO A 287 -13.97 -0.16 -14.89
N THR A 288 -15.08 -0.04 -14.17
CA THR A 288 -15.16 0.67 -12.90
C THR A 288 -14.48 -0.13 -11.80
N HIS A 289 -14.13 0.55 -10.70
CA HIS A 289 -13.60 -0.11 -9.50
C HIS A 289 -14.53 -1.23 -8.99
N ALA A 290 -15.84 -1.00 -8.99
CA ALA A 290 -16.82 -1.99 -8.56
C ALA A 290 -16.79 -3.27 -9.42
N GLN A 291 -16.74 -3.12 -10.75
CA GLN A 291 -16.65 -4.26 -11.68
C GLN A 291 -15.37 -5.08 -11.45
N VAL A 292 -14.22 -4.42 -11.26
CA VAL A 292 -12.97 -5.14 -10.97
C VAL A 292 -13.07 -5.90 -9.65
N MET A 293 -13.62 -5.27 -8.61
CA MET A 293 -13.75 -5.93 -7.31
C MET A 293 -14.77 -7.06 -7.29
N ASP A 294 -15.85 -6.96 -8.07
CA ASP A 294 -16.83 -8.03 -8.22
C ASP A 294 -16.21 -9.24 -8.94
N ALA A 295 -15.47 -9.01 -10.03
CA ALA A 295 -14.74 -10.07 -10.75
C ALA A 295 -13.69 -10.74 -9.84
N ALA A 296 -12.91 -9.95 -9.11
CA ALA A 296 -11.94 -10.46 -8.15
C ALA A 296 -12.61 -11.28 -7.03
N ASN A 297 -13.73 -10.80 -6.49
CA ASN A 297 -14.47 -11.51 -5.44
C ASN A 297 -15.01 -12.85 -5.94
N GLN A 298 -15.56 -12.90 -7.16
CA GLN A 298 -16.01 -14.16 -7.77
C GLN A 298 -14.87 -15.15 -7.94
N ALA A 299 -13.73 -14.68 -8.46
CA ALA A 299 -12.54 -15.50 -8.68
C ALA A 299 -11.94 -16.02 -7.36
N LEU A 300 -11.98 -15.21 -6.29
CA LEU A 300 -11.53 -15.58 -4.96
C LEU A 300 -12.48 -16.60 -4.32
N LEU A 301 -13.79 -16.35 -4.24
CA LEU A 301 -14.77 -17.21 -3.56
C LEU A 301 -14.74 -18.69 -4.03
N GLY A 302 -14.33 -18.94 -5.27
CA GLY A 302 -14.16 -20.30 -5.81
C GLY A 302 -12.97 -21.09 -5.22
N LYS A 303 -12.06 -20.46 -4.45
CA LYS A 303 -10.82 -21.09 -3.98
C LYS A 303 -11.00 -21.74 -2.59
N ARG A 304 -10.63 -23.02 -2.48
CA ARG A 304 -10.74 -23.83 -1.24
C ARG A 304 -9.95 -23.30 -0.03
N ARG A 305 -8.89 -22.51 -0.24
CA ARG A 305 -8.04 -21.99 0.85
C ARG A 305 -8.64 -20.77 1.58
N ILE A 306 -9.83 -20.32 1.20
CA ILE A 306 -10.50 -19.14 1.77
C ILE A 306 -11.23 -19.43 3.10
N HIS A 307 -11.26 -20.68 3.58
CA HIS A 307 -12.05 -21.06 4.75
C HIS A 307 -11.69 -20.32 6.06
N ASN A 308 -10.54 -19.63 6.12
CA ASN A 308 -10.13 -18.79 7.24
C ASN A 308 -10.13 -17.28 6.95
N LEU A 309 -10.56 -16.85 5.75
CA LEU A 309 -10.67 -15.43 5.42
C LEU A 309 -11.95 -14.86 6.02
N LYS A 310 -11.84 -13.66 6.58
CA LYS A 310 -13.00 -12.94 7.08
C LYS A 310 -13.82 -12.47 5.89
N LEU A 311 -15.09 -12.87 5.85
CA LEU A 311 -16.04 -12.40 4.86
C LEU A 311 -16.70 -11.11 5.34
N GLY A 312 -16.79 -10.13 4.45
CA GLY A 312 -17.49 -8.86 4.66
C GLY A 312 -18.86 -8.82 3.96
N PRO A 313 -19.65 -7.76 4.23
CA PRO A 313 -20.84 -7.48 3.44
C PRO A 313 -20.48 -7.14 1.98
N GLY A 314 -21.36 -7.49 1.04
CA GLY A 314 -21.20 -7.18 -0.39
C GLY A 314 -21.19 -5.67 -0.70
N HIS A 315 -20.77 -5.30 -1.91
CA HIS A 315 -20.77 -3.91 -2.39
C HIS A 315 -22.20 -3.36 -2.54
N ALA A 316 -22.33 -2.02 -2.61
CA ALA A 316 -23.61 -1.36 -2.83
C ALA A 316 -24.37 -1.87 -4.08
N GLY A 317 -23.65 -2.37 -5.09
CA GLY A 317 -24.23 -2.98 -6.29
C GLY A 317 -24.67 -4.44 -6.14
N SER A 318 -24.23 -5.16 -5.09
CA SER A 318 -24.56 -6.57 -4.84
C SER A 318 -24.80 -6.85 -3.35
N PRO A 319 -25.86 -6.27 -2.73
CA PRO A 319 -26.14 -6.47 -1.32
C PRO A 319 -26.44 -7.94 -1.01
N GLY A 320 -25.72 -8.54 -0.06
CA GLY A 320 -26.00 -9.88 0.46
C GLY A 320 -25.11 -11.01 -0.05
N GLN A 321 -24.23 -10.78 -1.03
CA GLN A 321 -23.22 -11.76 -1.38
C GLN A 321 -22.01 -11.68 -0.42
N PRO A 322 -21.45 -12.81 0.04
CA PRO A 322 -20.25 -12.81 0.85
C PRO A 322 -19.09 -12.18 0.06
N ARG A 323 -18.34 -11.30 0.71
CA ARG A 323 -17.18 -10.63 0.09
C ARG A 323 -15.89 -11.04 0.76
N VAL A 324 -14.88 -11.42 0.00
CA VAL A 324 -13.52 -11.55 0.52
C VAL A 324 -12.99 -10.15 0.85
N LEU A 325 -12.71 -9.91 2.13
CA LEU A 325 -12.19 -8.62 2.56
C LEU A 325 -10.78 -8.42 2.02
N CYS A 326 -10.56 -7.33 1.30
CA CYS A 326 -9.26 -6.84 0.89
C CYS A 326 -8.97 -5.54 1.66
N SER A 327 -7.71 -5.22 1.90
CA SER A 327 -7.35 -3.89 2.40
C SER A 327 -7.72 -2.84 1.34
N PRO A 328 -8.10 -1.61 1.71
CA PRO A 328 -8.42 -0.56 0.72
C PRO A 328 -7.30 -0.32 -0.29
N SER A 329 -6.04 -0.41 0.16
CA SER A 329 -4.88 -0.31 -0.73
C SER A 329 -4.81 -1.47 -1.73
N THR A 330 -5.06 -2.70 -1.29
CA THR A 330 -5.14 -3.88 -2.17
C THR A 330 -6.18 -3.68 -3.27
N GLU A 331 -7.36 -3.17 -2.92
CA GLU A 331 -8.44 -2.93 -3.88
C GLU A 331 -8.00 -1.93 -4.97
N GLN A 332 -7.41 -0.80 -4.57
CA GLN A 332 -6.89 0.19 -5.52
C GLN A 332 -5.72 -0.33 -6.35
N THR A 333 -4.83 -1.11 -5.75
CA THR A 333 -3.66 -1.68 -6.43
C THR A 333 -4.08 -2.72 -7.47
N LEU A 334 -5.03 -3.59 -7.12
CA LEU A 334 -5.62 -4.54 -8.07
C LEU A 334 -6.39 -3.82 -9.18
N PHE A 335 -7.16 -2.79 -8.85
CA PHE A 335 -7.86 -1.97 -9.84
C PHE A 335 -6.88 -1.34 -10.85
N ALA A 336 -5.79 -0.73 -10.36
CA ALA A 336 -4.75 -0.15 -11.21
C ALA A 336 -4.06 -1.21 -12.07
N ALA A 337 -3.71 -2.36 -11.49
CA ALA A 337 -3.10 -3.48 -12.20
C ALA A 337 -3.99 -4.02 -13.33
N VAL A 338 -5.28 -4.27 -13.07
CA VAL A 338 -6.22 -4.78 -14.07
C VAL A 338 -6.41 -3.78 -15.20
N ARG A 339 -6.56 -2.48 -14.88
CA ARG A 339 -6.65 -1.45 -15.93
C ARG A 339 -5.41 -1.39 -16.80
N PHE A 340 -4.22 -1.49 -16.19
CA PHE A 340 -2.96 -1.54 -16.92
C PHE A 340 -2.91 -2.76 -17.86
N LEU A 341 -3.27 -3.95 -17.38
CA LEU A 341 -3.27 -5.17 -18.21
C LEU A 341 -4.27 -5.11 -19.36
N LEU A 342 -5.40 -4.42 -19.18
CA LEU A 342 -6.38 -4.22 -20.25
C LEU A 342 -5.89 -3.22 -21.31
N SER A 343 -5.09 -2.21 -20.93
CA SER A 343 -4.50 -1.26 -21.88
C SER A 343 -3.23 -1.78 -22.55
N GLU A 344 -2.46 -2.62 -21.85
CA GLU A 344 -1.16 -3.14 -22.29
C GLU A 344 -1.13 -4.68 -22.29
N PRO A 345 -2.01 -5.36 -23.06
CA PRO A 345 -2.14 -6.82 -23.03
C PRO A 345 -0.85 -7.57 -23.43
N GLN A 346 0.02 -6.93 -24.23
CA GLN A 346 1.32 -7.48 -24.61
C GLN A 346 2.29 -7.63 -23.43
N TRP A 347 2.06 -6.94 -22.30
CA TRP A 347 2.90 -7.06 -21.11
C TRP A 347 2.85 -8.48 -20.51
N MET A 348 1.73 -9.18 -20.67
CA MET A 348 1.56 -10.58 -20.24
C MET A 348 2.24 -11.59 -21.17
N GLN A 349 2.51 -11.21 -22.42
CA GLN A 349 3.14 -12.12 -23.36
C GLN A 349 4.57 -12.45 -22.89
N PRO A 350 5.07 -13.68 -23.10
CA PRO A 350 6.47 -13.99 -22.85
C PRO A 350 7.33 -12.96 -23.59
N GLN A 351 8.20 -12.25 -22.86
CA GLN A 351 9.18 -11.42 -23.56
C GLN A 351 10.06 -12.38 -24.37
N PRO A 352 10.32 -12.10 -25.67
CA PRO A 352 11.27 -12.89 -26.42
C PRO A 352 12.57 -12.91 -25.61
N ALA A 353 13.15 -14.09 -25.41
CA ALA A 353 14.48 -14.18 -24.83
C ALA A 353 15.35 -13.19 -25.59
N VAL A 354 15.95 -12.23 -24.87
CA VAL A 354 16.97 -11.36 -25.46
C VAL A 354 17.99 -12.34 -26.00
N ALA A 355 18.01 -12.51 -27.33
CA ALA A 355 18.99 -13.38 -27.96
C ALA A 355 20.33 -12.86 -27.43
N ASP A 356 21.07 -13.72 -26.73
CA ASP A 356 22.41 -13.42 -26.24
C ASP A 356 23.17 -12.89 -27.45
N GLY A 357 23.22 -11.56 -27.56
CA GLY A 357 23.84 -10.90 -28.67
C GLY A 357 25.29 -11.26 -28.58
N ASP A 358 25.77 -11.96 -29.61
CA ASP A 358 27.16 -12.33 -29.86
C ASP A 358 28.12 -11.45 -29.06
N GLN A 359 28.63 -11.99 -27.95
CA GLN A 359 29.88 -11.54 -27.36
C GLN A 359 31.02 -12.01 -28.28
N ASP A 360 31.02 -11.53 -29.52
CA ASP A 360 32.13 -11.67 -30.45
C ASP A 360 32.33 -10.31 -31.13
N CYS A 361 33.17 -9.46 -30.51
CA CYS A 361 34.17 -8.58 -31.14
C CYS A 361 35.05 -7.92 -30.07
#